data_AF-A0A9Y4NLQ7-F1
#
_entry.id   AF-A0A9Y4NLQ7-F1
#
_cell.length_a   1.000
_cell.length_b   1.000
_cell.length_c   1.000
_cell.angle_alpha   90.00
_cell.angle_beta   90.00
_cell.angle_gamma   90.00
#
_symmetry.space_group_name_H-M   'P 1'
#
loop_
_entity.id
_entity.type
_entity.pdbx_description
1 polymer ?
#
loop_
_entity_poly.entity_id
_entity_poly.type
_entity_poly.pdbx_seq_one_letter_code
_entity_poly.pdbx_strand_id
1 'polypeptide(L)'
;MFNNVMTLCAMLPLLLCTCLNSFLHSLVPQRVRVMGSLLVIMFIFIVTAVLVKVPLEPLPFFSVTMVKIVIINSFGAVLQGSLFGMAGLLPASYTTPIMSGQGLAGTFAAFAMICAITSGSEMHEAAFGYFITACAVIFLSVLSYILLPRLEFFQFYQDRNKDQTIPDEEQNSVSLVSREDKDANPDWKKHDVSMIEIFKKIWTLALSVCFTFTVTIGTFPAIAADTRSTLADSSWDLYFIPVSCFLLFNLCDWGGRSLTAVCMWPGKDSRILPALILCRVVLVPLFMMCNVQPRLHLPVFFYHDGFFIVFMILFAFSNGYLASLCMCYGPKNVLPHEAETAGAIMAFFLSLGLALGAALSFLLRALV
;
A
#
# COMPACT_ATOMS: atom_id res chain seq x y z
N MET A 1 -1.89 -2.36 24.94
CA MET A 1 -1.07 -3.56 24.62
C MET A 1 -1.46 -4.19 23.28
N PHE A 2 -2.73 -4.56 23.06
CA PHE A 2 -3.18 -5.19 21.80
C PHE A 2 -2.81 -4.40 20.54
N ASN A 3 -3.11 -3.10 20.48
CA ASN A 3 -2.79 -2.26 19.31
C ASN A 3 -1.29 -2.25 19.01
N ASN A 4 -0.43 -2.09 20.03
CA ASN A 4 1.02 -2.05 19.83
C ASN A 4 1.56 -3.38 19.31
N VAL A 5 1.09 -4.51 19.87
CA VAL A 5 1.50 -5.86 19.42
C VAL A 5 0.97 -6.14 18.01
N MET A 6 -0.28 -5.79 17.73
CA MET A 6 -0.87 -5.87 16.39
C MET A 6 -0.03 -5.09 15.37
N THR A 7 0.34 -3.85 15.67
CA THR A 7 1.17 -3.02 14.80
C THR A 7 2.52 -3.69 14.53
N LEU A 8 3.17 -4.26 15.57
CA LEU A 8 4.44 -4.97 15.40
C LEU A 8 4.27 -6.24 14.55
N CYS A 9 3.26 -7.05 14.86
CA CYS A 9 2.90 -8.27 14.12
C CYS A 9 2.45 -7.99 12.67
N ALA A 10 2.00 -6.78 12.35
CA ALA A 10 1.64 -6.38 11.00
C ALA A 10 2.86 -5.84 10.23
N MET A 11 3.54 -4.84 10.79
CA MET A 11 4.58 -4.09 10.08
C MET A 11 5.86 -4.88 9.87
N LEU A 12 6.26 -5.71 10.85
CA LEU A 12 7.52 -6.46 10.76
C LEU A 12 7.45 -7.56 9.67
N PRO A 13 6.42 -8.42 9.61
CA PRO A 13 6.29 -9.38 8.52
C PRO A 13 6.06 -8.71 7.18
N LEU A 14 5.27 -7.62 7.12
CA LEU A 14 5.08 -6.84 5.90
C LEU A 14 6.42 -6.37 5.33
N LEU A 15 7.28 -5.78 6.17
CA LEU A 15 8.59 -5.26 5.75
C LEU A 15 9.55 -6.39 5.34
N LEU A 16 9.65 -7.45 6.14
CA LEU A 16 10.53 -8.59 5.86
C LEU A 16 10.12 -9.31 4.57
N CYS A 17 8.82 -9.58 4.41
CA CYS A 17 8.32 -10.28 3.22
C CYS A 17 8.36 -9.42 1.96
N THR A 18 8.16 -8.08 2.04
CA THR A 18 8.34 -7.20 0.87
C THR A 18 9.80 -7.09 0.47
N CYS A 19 10.72 -7.05 1.44
CA CYS A 19 12.16 -7.11 1.22
C CYS A 19 12.53 -8.42 0.51
N LEU A 20 12.15 -9.56 1.09
CA LEU A 20 12.38 -10.88 0.53
C LEU A 20 11.77 -11.04 -0.87
N ASN A 21 10.54 -10.56 -1.10
CA ASN A 21 9.90 -10.62 -2.42
C ASN A 21 10.69 -9.79 -3.44
N SER A 22 11.28 -8.65 -3.06
CA SER A 22 12.10 -7.85 -3.97
C SER A 22 13.33 -8.64 -4.44
N PHE A 23 13.93 -9.48 -3.59
CA PHE A 23 15.08 -10.32 -3.96
C PHE A 23 14.69 -11.62 -4.67
N LEU A 24 13.64 -12.30 -4.20
CA LEU A 24 13.26 -13.66 -4.61
C LEU A 24 12.18 -13.69 -5.71
N HIS A 25 11.72 -12.54 -6.21
CA HIS A 25 10.65 -12.49 -7.21
C HIS A 25 10.98 -13.26 -8.50
N SER A 26 12.26 -13.35 -8.86
CA SER A 26 12.73 -14.05 -10.06
C SER A 26 12.64 -15.58 -9.96
N LEU A 27 12.60 -16.13 -8.74
CA LEU A 27 12.58 -17.58 -8.50
C LEU A 27 11.16 -18.17 -8.56
N VAL A 28 10.14 -17.37 -8.27
CA VAL A 28 8.76 -17.83 -8.16
C VAL A 28 7.89 -17.16 -9.23
N PRO A 29 7.22 -17.94 -10.10
CA PRO A 29 6.34 -17.38 -11.12
C PRO A 29 5.30 -16.43 -10.52
N GLN A 30 5.13 -15.28 -11.16
CA GLN A 30 4.24 -14.23 -10.69
C GLN A 30 2.80 -14.70 -10.47
N ARG A 31 2.29 -15.60 -11.35
CA ARG A 31 0.96 -16.21 -11.22
C ARG A 31 0.80 -16.99 -9.91
N VAL A 32 1.84 -17.73 -9.51
CA VAL A 32 1.85 -18.50 -8.25
C VAL A 32 1.91 -17.55 -7.06
N ARG A 33 2.73 -16.49 -7.12
CA ARG A 33 2.82 -15.47 -6.06
C ARG A 33 1.47 -14.80 -5.81
N VAL A 34 0.79 -14.32 -6.85
CA VAL A 34 -0.49 -13.61 -6.73
C VAL A 34 -1.63 -14.55 -6.31
N MET A 35 -1.84 -15.66 -7.03
CA MET A 35 -2.93 -16.60 -6.72
C MET A 35 -2.73 -17.28 -5.36
N GLY A 36 -1.51 -17.73 -5.07
CA GLY A 36 -1.18 -18.35 -3.79
C GLY A 36 -1.46 -17.41 -2.62
N SER A 37 -1.04 -16.14 -2.74
CA SER A 37 -1.30 -15.15 -1.69
C SER A 37 -2.79 -14.87 -1.49
N LEU A 38 -3.55 -14.70 -2.57
CA LEU A 38 -5.00 -14.49 -2.47
C LEU A 38 -5.73 -15.66 -1.82
N LEU A 39 -5.37 -16.90 -2.18
CA LEU A 39 -5.99 -18.11 -1.60
C LEU A 39 -5.67 -18.28 -0.12
N VAL A 40 -4.42 -18.03 0.30
CA VAL A 40 -4.04 -18.09 1.72
C VAL A 40 -4.74 -16.99 2.51
N ILE A 41 -4.77 -15.75 2.00
CA ILE A 41 -5.50 -14.65 2.66
C ILE A 41 -6.98 -15.01 2.79
N MET A 42 -7.62 -15.51 1.73
CA MET A 42 -9.02 -15.95 1.77
C MET A 42 -9.26 -17.02 2.84
N PHE A 43 -8.41 -18.04 2.91
CA PHE A 43 -8.50 -19.09 3.92
C PHE A 43 -8.41 -18.53 5.35
N ILE A 44 -7.47 -17.62 5.61
CA ILE A 44 -7.32 -17.00 6.94
C ILE A 44 -8.52 -16.11 7.30
N PHE A 45 -9.12 -15.42 6.33
CA PHE A 45 -10.35 -14.64 6.56
C PHE A 45 -11.54 -15.55 6.87
N ILE A 46 -11.69 -16.69 6.20
CA ILE A 46 -12.72 -17.70 6.51
C ILE A 46 -12.53 -18.25 7.92
N VAL A 47 -11.30 -18.65 8.28
CA VAL A 47 -10.96 -19.10 9.64
C VAL A 47 -11.28 -18.02 10.66
N THR A 48 -11.06 -16.75 10.34
CA THR A 48 -11.39 -15.64 11.23
C THR A 48 -12.90 -15.44 11.39
N ALA A 49 -13.68 -15.54 10.32
CA ALA A 49 -15.14 -15.49 10.40
C ALA A 49 -15.72 -16.62 11.26
N VAL A 50 -15.16 -17.83 11.17
CA VAL A 50 -15.54 -18.95 12.05
C VAL A 50 -15.12 -18.68 13.49
N LEU A 51 -13.89 -18.19 13.71
CA LEU A 51 -13.35 -17.90 15.04
C LEU A 51 -14.18 -16.87 15.80
N VAL A 52 -14.82 -15.94 15.10
CA VAL A 52 -15.75 -14.98 15.70
C VAL A 52 -16.80 -15.77 16.49
N LYS A 53 -17.49 -16.72 15.86
CA LYS A 53 -18.60 -17.50 16.48
C LYS A 53 -18.16 -18.53 17.53
N VAL A 54 -16.87 -18.81 17.68
CA VAL A 54 -16.36 -19.83 18.61
C VAL A 54 -15.94 -19.18 19.92
N PRO A 55 -16.52 -19.55 21.08
CA PRO A 55 -16.08 -19.04 22.37
C PRO A 55 -14.68 -19.57 22.68
N LEU A 56 -13.72 -18.65 22.83
CA LEU A 56 -12.33 -18.94 23.19
C LEU A 56 -11.92 -18.12 24.40
N GLU A 57 -11.04 -18.68 25.20
CA GLU A 57 -10.40 -17.93 26.28
C GLU A 57 -9.57 -16.75 25.72
N PRO A 58 -9.43 -15.65 26.49
CA PRO A 58 -8.78 -14.42 26.00
C PRO A 58 -7.34 -14.61 25.49
N LEU A 59 -6.53 -15.43 26.17
CA LEU A 59 -5.13 -15.66 25.80
C LEU A 59 -4.98 -16.47 24.50
N PRO A 60 -5.64 -17.63 24.34
CA PRO A 60 -5.70 -18.33 23.06
C PRO A 60 -6.24 -17.47 21.91
N PHE A 61 -7.31 -16.71 22.15
CA PHE A 61 -7.88 -15.81 21.15
C PHE A 61 -6.88 -14.75 20.69
N PHE A 62 -6.16 -14.14 21.64
CA PHE A 62 -5.10 -13.18 21.36
C PHE A 62 -3.99 -13.80 20.51
N SER A 63 -3.43 -14.94 20.94
CA SER A 63 -2.32 -15.60 20.25
C SER A 63 -2.67 -16.03 18.84
N VAL A 64 -3.83 -16.67 18.64
CA VAL A 64 -4.32 -17.08 17.32
C VAL A 64 -4.55 -15.86 16.42
N THR A 65 -5.08 -14.77 16.96
CA THR A 65 -5.29 -13.53 16.20
C THR A 65 -3.98 -12.91 15.75
N MET A 66 -2.95 -12.88 16.61
CA MET A 66 -1.63 -12.36 16.23
C MET A 66 -0.96 -13.20 15.15
N VAL A 67 -1.02 -14.53 15.24
CA VAL A 67 -0.50 -15.44 14.21
C VAL A 67 -1.19 -15.17 12.86
N LYS A 68 -2.52 -15.02 12.85
CA LYS A 68 -3.25 -14.69 11.62
C LYS A 68 -2.86 -13.34 11.04
N ILE A 69 -2.66 -12.31 11.88
CA ILE A 69 -2.19 -10.99 11.44
C ILE A 69 -0.82 -11.10 10.76
N VAL A 70 0.11 -11.87 11.33
CA VAL A 70 1.42 -12.13 10.73
C VAL A 70 1.26 -12.78 9.36
N ILE A 71 0.45 -13.83 9.24
CA ILE A 71 0.23 -14.54 7.96
C ILE A 71 -0.39 -13.59 6.93
N ILE A 72 -1.43 -12.84 7.28
CA ILE A 72 -2.09 -11.89 6.37
C ILE A 72 -1.10 -10.85 5.86
N ASN A 73 -0.26 -10.28 6.72
CA ASN A 73 0.71 -9.26 6.31
C ASN A 73 1.86 -9.85 5.48
N SER A 74 2.30 -11.08 5.77
CA SER A 74 3.32 -11.77 4.97
C SER A 74 2.85 -12.06 3.55
N PHE A 75 1.67 -12.65 3.37
CA PHE A 75 1.11 -12.91 2.04
C PHE A 75 0.60 -11.63 1.38
N GLY A 76 0.15 -10.64 2.17
CA GLY A 76 -0.19 -9.30 1.71
C GLY A 76 1.03 -8.58 1.10
N ALA A 77 2.20 -8.70 1.71
CA ALA A 77 3.46 -8.19 1.17
C ALA A 77 3.81 -8.79 -0.19
N VAL A 78 3.69 -10.12 -0.30
CA VAL A 78 3.94 -10.84 -1.55
C VAL A 78 2.96 -10.39 -2.63
N LEU A 79 1.66 -10.37 -2.31
CA LEU A 79 0.60 -9.92 -3.21
C LEU A 79 0.84 -8.49 -3.69
N GLN A 80 1.07 -7.56 -2.77
CA GLN A 80 1.28 -6.15 -3.08
C GLN A 80 2.53 -5.94 -3.94
N GLY A 81 3.66 -6.53 -3.57
CA GLY A 81 4.89 -6.43 -4.35
C GLY A 81 4.76 -7.03 -5.75
N SER A 82 4.08 -8.18 -5.89
CA SER A 82 3.83 -8.79 -7.20
C SER A 82 2.87 -7.99 -8.08
N LEU A 83 1.85 -7.34 -7.49
CA LEU A 83 0.91 -6.48 -8.24
C LEU A 83 1.60 -5.20 -8.73
N PHE A 84 2.43 -4.55 -7.91
CA PHE A 84 3.20 -3.38 -8.34
C PHE A 84 4.31 -3.73 -9.34
N GLY A 85 4.95 -4.89 -9.20
CA GLY A 85 5.86 -5.42 -10.21
C GLY A 85 5.16 -5.62 -11.55
N MET A 86 3.98 -6.24 -11.55
CA MET A 86 3.15 -6.41 -12.75
C MET A 86 2.79 -5.08 -13.41
N ALA A 87 2.34 -4.11 -12.60
CA ALA A 87 1.92 -2.81 -13.10
C ALA A 87 3.11 -2.00 -13.63
N GLY A 88 4.33 -2.24 -13.14
CA GLY A 88 5.54 -1.65 -13.67
C GLY A 88 5.76 -1.97 -15.15
N LEU A 89 5.36 -3.16 -15.59
CA LEU A 89 5.44 -3.62 -16.99
C LEU A 89 4.41 -2.92 -17.91
N LEU A 90 3.29 -2.46 -17.35
CA LEU A 90 2.20 -1.81 -18.08
C LEU A 90 2.37 -0.28 -18.07
N PRO A 91 1.71 0.49 -18.96
CA PRO A 91 1.74 1.96 -18.91
C PRO A 91 1.41 2.51 -17.51
N ALA A 92 1.94 3.69 -17.15
CA ALA A 92 1.79 4.26 -15.80
C ALA A 92 0.32 4.37 -15.34
N SER A 93 -0.60 4.54 -16.30
CA SER A 93 -2.05 4.55 -16.08
C SER A 93 -2.60 3.24 -15.49
N TYR A 94 -1.86 2.13 -15.49
CA TYR A 94 -2.27 0.84 -14.90
C TYR A 94 -1.80 0.66 -13.45
N THR A 95 -0.78 1.40 -13.00
CA THR A 95 -0.43 1.49 -11.58
C THR A 95 -1.47 2.29 -10.81
N THR A 96 -2.11 3.28 -11.47
CA THR A 96 -3.13 4.12 -10.84
C THR A 96 -4.36 3.34 -10.37
N PRO A 97 -4.99 2.44 -11.15
CA PRO A 97 -6.10 1.60 -10.70
C PRO A 97 -5.79 0.78 -9.45
N ILE A 98 -4.56 0.27 -9.31
CA ILE A 98 -4.14 -0.45 -8.10
C ILE A 98 -4.14 0.51 -6.90
N MET A 99 -3.53 1.69 -7.06
CA MET A 99 -3.51 2.71 -6.00
C MET A 99 -4.91 3.21 -5.67
N SER A 100 -5.75 3.50 -6.67
CA SER A 100 -7.13 3.96 -6.49
C SER A 100 -7.99 2.89 -5.81
N GLY A 101 -7.85 1.61 -6.20
CA GLY A 101 -8.52 0.49 -5.55
C GLY A 101 -8.17 0.35 -4.07
N GLN A 102 -6.93 0.62 -3.67
CA GLN A 102 -6.54 0.68 -2.25
C GLN A 102 -7.26 1.82 -1.50
N GLY A 103 -7.38 3.00 -2.12
CA GLY A 103 -8.13 4.13 -1.54
C GLY A 103 -9.64 3.83 -1.41
N LEU A 104 -10.23 3.18 -2.42
CA LEU A 104 -11.61 2.72 -2.38
C LEU A 104 -11.84 1.70 -1.25
N ALA A 105 -10.92 0.76 -1.06
CA ALA A 105 -10.99 -0.21 0.04
C ALA A 105 -10.99 0.49 1.41
N GLY A 106 -10.16 1.51 1.60
CA GLY A 106 -10.17 2.33 2.80
C GLY A 106 -11.48 3.10 3.02
N THR A 107 -12.04 3.66 1.95
CA THR A 107 -13.33 4.37 1.99
C THR A 107 -14.46 3.43 2.37
N PHE A 108 -14.47 2.23 1.78
CA PHE A 108 -15.42 1.17 2.12
C PHE A 108 -15.30 0.74 3.58
N ALA A 109 -14.08 0.58 4.10
CA ALA A 109 -13.85 0.22 5.51
C ALA A 109 -14.37 1.31 6.48
N ALA A 110 -14.13 2.58 6.18
CA ALA A 110 -14.63 3.69 6.98
C ALA A 110 -16.17 3.80 6.94
N PHE A 111 -16.76 3.60 5.76
CA PHE A 111 -18.21 3.55 5.61
C PHE A 111 -18.83 2.38 6.39
N ALA A 112 -18.25 1.19 6.29
CA ALA A 112 -18.69 0.00 7.02
C ALA A 112 -18.63 0.23 8.55
N MET A 113 -17.58 0.91 9.05
CA MET A 113 -17.48 1.32 10.45
C MET A 113 -18.65 2.21 10.89
N ILE A 114 -19.02 3.23 10.10
CA ILE A 114 -20.15 4.11 10.40
C ILE A 114 -21.48 3.34 10.36
N CYS A 115 -21.66 2.44 9.39
CA CYS A 115 -22.84 1.59 9.32
C CYS A 115 -22.98 0.69 10.55
N ALA A 116 -21.90 0.07 11.03
CA ALA A 116 -21.96 -0.78 12.22
C ALA A 116 -22.32 0.01 13.49
N ILE A 117 -21.78 1.22 13.65
CA ILE A 117 -22.14 2.12 14.75
C ILE A 117 -23.63 2.48 14.67
N THR A 118 -24.11 2.82 13.48
CA THR A 118 -25.50 3.27 13.27
C THR A 118 -26.51 2.14 13.40
N SER A 119 -26.16 0.92 13.00
CA SER A 119 -27.01 -0.25 13.15
C SER A 119 -27.19 -0.68 14.61
N GLY A 120 -26.33 -0.22 15.53
CA GLY A 120 -26.34 -0.65 16.94
C GLY A 120 -26.09 -2.15 17.11
N SER A 121 -25.57 -2.82 16.08
CA SER A 121 -25.31 -4.26 16.09
C SER A 121 -24.23 -4.60 17.11
N GLU A 122 -24.33 -5.78 17.73
CA GLU A 122 -23.25 -6.27 18.57
C GLU A 122 -21.93 -6.31 17.79
N MET A 123 -20.83 -5.93 18.46
CA MET A 123 -19.49 -5.86 17.86
C MET A 123 -19.09 -7.16 17.15
N HIS A 124 -19.58 -8.29 17.67
CA HIS A 124 -19.36 -9.61 17.12
C HIS A 124 -20.07 -9.85 15.78
N GLU A 125 -21.32 -9.40 15.65
CA GLU A 125 -22.08 -9.53 14.41
C GLU A 125 -21.56 -8.59 13.33
N ALA A 126 -21.19 -7.37 13.70
CA ALA A 126 -20.52 -6.43 12.81
C ALA A 126 -19.19 -7.00 12.29
N ALA A 127 -18.36 -7.55 13.18
CA ALA A 127 -17.09 -8.17 12.81
C ALA A 127 -17.28 -9.38 11.88
N PHE A 128 -18.28 -10.23 12.15
CA PHE A 128 -18.64 -11.33 11.27
C PHE A 128 -19.00 -10.84 9.87
N GLY A 129 -19.83 -9.80 9.77
CA GLY A 129 -20.17 -9.13 8.51
C GLY A 129 -18.92 -8.67 7.75
N TYR A 130 -17.98 -7.99 8.42
CA TYR A 130 -16.74 -7.52 7.80
C TYR A 130 -15.90 -8.65 7.20
N PHE A 131 -15.73 -9.77 7.91
CA PHE A 131 -14.93 -10.88 7.40
C PHE A 131 -15.61 -11.61 6.24
N ILE A 132 -16.94 -11.75 6.25
CA ILE A 132 -17.70 -12.33 5.13
C ILE A 132 -17.60 -11.43 3.89
N THR A 133 -17.77 -10.11 4.05
CA THR A 133 -17.60 -9.15 2.95
C THR A 133 -16.19 -9.21 2.38
N ALA A 134 -15.16 -9.29 3.23
CA ALA A 134 -13.77 -9.47 2.78
C ALA A 134 -13.58 -10.76 1.97
N CYS A 135 -14.19 -11.88 2.39
CA CYS A 135 -14.16 -13.14 1.63
C CYS A 135 -14.78 -12.98 0.24
N ALA A 136 -15.92 -12.30 0.12
CA ALA A 136 -16.59 -12.05 -1.15
C ALA A 136 -15.72 -11.17 -2.09
N VAL A 137 -15.08 -10.13 -1.55
CA VAL A 137 -14.18 -9.25 -2.32
C VAL A 137 -12.93 -10.00 -2.78
N ILE A 138 -12.34 -10.85 -1.93
CA ILE A 138 -11.18 -11.67 -2.31
C ILE A 138 -11.58 -12.71 -3.38
N PHE A 139 -12.74 -13.34 -3.24
CA PHE A 139 -13.26 -14.27 -4.26
C PHE A 139 -13.45 -13.58 -5.61
N LEU A 140 -14.04 -12.38 -5.63
CA LEU A 140 -14.16 -11.57 -6.84
C LEU A 140 -12.78 -11.22 -7.41
N SER A 141 -11.81 -10.86 -6.57
CA SER A 141 -10.43 -10.57 -6.99
C SER A 141 -9.74 -11.78 -7.61
N VAL A 142 -9.97 -12.99 -7.06
CA VAL A 142 -9.47 -14.25 -7.62
C VAL A 142 -10.07 -14.50 -9.01
N LEU A 143 -11.38 -14.34 -9.15
CA LEU A 143 -12.07 -14.49 -10.43
C LEU A 143 -11.52 -13.48 -11.46
N SER A 144 -11.42 -12.20 -11.11
CA SER A 144 -10.84 -11.17 -11.98
C SER A 144 -9.41 -11.51 -12.41
N TYR A 145 -8.58 -12.03 -11.52
CA TYR A 145 -7.21 -12.43 -11.87
C TYR A 145 -7.15 -13.67 -12.78
N ILE A 146 -8.08 -14.62 -12.65
CA ILE A 146 -8.18 -15.78 -13.56
C ILE A 146 -8.63 -15.36 -14.97
N LEU A 147 -9.47 -14.31 -15.07
CA LEU A 147 -9.93 -13.77 -16.36
C LEU A 147 -8.85 -12.92 -17.06
N LEU A 148 -7.90 -12.33 -16.31
CA LEU A 148 -6.90 -11.41 -16.84
C LEU A 148 -6.09 -11.97 -18.04
N PRO A 149 -5.57 -13.21 -18.01
CA PRO A 149 -4.81 -13.77 -19.14
C PRO A 149 -5.65 -14.05 -20.40
N ARG A 150 -6.98 -13.99 -20.32
CA ARG A 150 -7.88 -14.16 -21.47
C ARG A 150 -8.09 -12.87 -22.26
N LEU A 151 -7.63 -11.74 -21.75
CA LEU A 151 -7.74 -10.45 -22.44
C LEU A 151 -6.59 -10.27 -23.42
N GLU A 152 -6.90 -10.04 -24.70
CA GLU A 152 -5.92 -9.82 -25.79
C GLU A 152 -4.94 -8.69 -25.45
N PHE A 153 -5.42 -7.63 -24.79
CA PHE A 153 -4.59 -6.51 -24.36
C PHE A 153 -3.47 -6.92 -23.38
N PHE A 154 -3.78 -7.82 -22.44
CA PHE A 154 -2.80 -8.27 -21.46
C PHE A 154 -1.76 -9.19 -22.12
N GLN A 155 -2.20 -10.04 -23.05
CA GLN A 155 -1.32 -10.90 -23.84
C GLN A 155 -0.33 -10.06 -24.66
N PHE A 156 -0.79 -9.00 -25.32
CA PHE A 156 0.06 -8.10 -26.09
C PHE A 156 1.24 -7.51 -25.29
N TYR A 157 1.00 -6.98 -24.08
CA TYR A 157 2.08 -6.43 -23.24
C TYR A 157 2.97 -7.52 -22.64
N GLN A 158 2.40 -8.68 -22.33
CA GLN A 158 3.16 -9.80 -21.79
C GLN A 158 4.12 -10.40 -22.83
N ASP A 159 3.66 -10.56 -24.07
CA ASP A 159 4.46 -11.14 -25.16
C ASP A 159 5.47 -10.14 -25.72
N ARG A 160 5.14 -8.85 -25.81
CA ARG A 160 6.11 -7.79 -26.17
C ARG A 160 7.29 -7.72 -25.20
N ASN A 161 7.07 -7.98 -23.91
CA ASN A 161 8.15 -8.03 -22.93
C ASN A 161 9.02 -9.29 -23.08
N LYS A 162 8.44 -10.45 -23.44
CA LYS A 162 9.23 -11.64 -23.75
C LYS A 162 10.12 -11.41 -24.96
N ASP A 163 9.58 -10.79 -26.01
CA ASP A 163 10.33 -10.46 -27.22
C ASP A 163 11.44 -9.44 -26.95
N GLN A 164 11.21 -8.42 -26.11
CA GLN A 164 12.28 -7.49 -25.67
C GLN A 164 13.34 -8.11 -24.75
N THR A 165 13.09 -9.29 -24.19
CA THR A 165 14.11 -10.03 -23.40
C THR A 165 15.04 -10.84 -24.31
N ILE A 166 14.70 -10.97 -25.60
CA ILE A 166 15.56 -11.52 -26.66
C ILE A 166 16.17 -10.32 -27.40
N PRO A 167 17.44 -9.95 -27.17
CA PRO A 167 18.04 -8.85 -27.90
C PRO A 167 18.05 -9.14 -29.41
N ASP A 168 17.78 -8.11 -30.21
CA ASP A 168 17.84 -8.06 -31.68
C ASP A 168 19.20 -8.44 -32.33
N GLU A 169 20.09 -9.16 -31.62
CA GLU A 169 21.31 -9.71 -32.20
C GLU A 169 21.09 -11.05 -32.93
N GLU A 170 20.00 -11.78 -32.66
CA GLU A 170 19.69 -13.01 -33.43
C GLU A 170 19.27 -12.71 -34.88
N GLN A 171 18.73 -11.53 -35.19
CA GLN A 171 18.29 -11.23 -36.57
C GLN A 171 19.41 -10.63 -37.44
N ASN A 172 20.39 -9.95 -36.85
CA ASN A 172 21.57 -9.46 -37.58
C ASN A 172 22.73 -10.48 -37.65
N SER A 173 22.76 -11.50 -36.78
CA SER A 173 23.76 -12.57 -36.86
C SER A 173 23.37 -13.71 -37.82
N VAL A 174 22.07 -13.98 -38.00
CA VAL A 174 21.60 -15.05 -38.91
C VAL A 174 21.83 -14.71 -40.39
N SER A 175 21.96 -13.43 -40.75
CA SER A 175 22.22 -13.02 -42.13
C SER A 175 23.71 -12.96 -42.51
N LEU A 176 24.64 -13.01 -41.54
CA LEU A 176 26.08 -12.90 -41.80
C LEU A 176 26.89 -14.16 -41.44
N VAL A 177 26.31 -15.14 -40.72
CA VAL A 177 26.98 -16.40 -40.37
C VAL A 177 26.62 -17.48 -41.41
N SER A 178 27.05 -17.26 -42.63
CA SER A 178 27.25 -18.33 -43.63
C SER A 178 28.72 -18.45 -43.95
N ARG A 179 29.55 -18.78 -42.95
CA ARG A 179 30.81 -19.55 -43.07
C ARG A 179 31.55 -19.57 -41.74
N GLU A 180 31.84 -20.81 -41.32
CA GLU A 180 33.05 -21.21 -40.58
C GLU A 180 33.29 -20.50 -39.24
N ASP A 181 32.86 -21.11 -38.13
CA ASP A 181 33.77 -21.91 -37.29
C ASP A 181 33.05 -22.49 -36.07
N LYS A 182 33.48 -23.71 -35.71
CA LYS A 182 33.08 -24.45 -34.51
C LYS A 182 33.82 -23.90 -33.29
N ASP A 183 33.23 -24.12 -32.12
CA ASP A 183 33.82 -23.93 -30.78
C ASP A 183 33.77 -22.51 -30.20
N ALA A 184 32.58 -22.06 -29.84
CA ALA A 184 32.39 -21.16 -28.70
C ALA A 184 31.09 -21.53 -27.97
N ASN A 185 31.23 -21.99 -26.74
CA ASN A 185 30.12 -22.20 -25.80
C ASN A 185 29.45 -20.84 -25.56
N PRO A 186 28.17 -20.61 -25.92
CA PRO A 186 27.50 -19.38 -25.55
C PRO A 186 27.19 -19.48 -24.05
N ASP A 187 28.06 -18.88 -23.25
CA ASP A 187 27.81 -18.61 -21.85
C ASP A 187 26.59 -17.69 -21.79
N TRP A 188 25.41 -18.27 -21.61
CA TRP A 188 24.14 -17.57 -21.38
C TRP A 188 24.23 -16.82 -20.05
N LYS A 189 24.99 -15.72 -20.03
CA LYS A 189 24.93 -14.75 -18.96
C LYS A 189 23.54 -14.14 -19.00
N LYS A 190 22.61 -14.74 -18.25
CA LYS A 190 21.47 -14.02 -17.68
C LYS A 190 22.06 -12.72 -17.15
N HIS A 191 21.66 -11.59 -17.73
CA HIS A 191 21.98 -10.29 -17.18
C HIS A 191 21.43 -10.29 -15.75
N ASP A 192 22.30 -10.51 -14.76
CA ASP A 192 21.97 -10.30 -13.36
C ASP A 192 21.79 -8.81 -13.20
N VAL A 193 20.55 -8.34 -13.39
CA VAL A 193 20.19 -6.95 -13.22
C VAL A 193 20.47 -6.58 -11.77
N SER A 194 21.49 -5.75 -11.56
CA SER A 194 21.90 -5.35 -10.22
C SER A 194 20.81 -4.49 -9.59
N MET A 195 20.13 -5.01 -8.56
CA MET A 195 19.08 -4.28 -7.84
C MET A 195 19.57 -2.95 -7.26
N ILE A 196 20.86 -2.87 -6.92
CA ILE A 196 21.50 -1.65 -6.43
C ILE A 196 21.52 -0.58 -7.53
N GLU A 197 21.73 -0.96 -8.79
CA GLU A 197 21.70 -0.03 -9.92
C GLU A 197 20.28 0.46 -10.21
N ILE A 198 19.30 -0.46 -10.17
CA ILE A 198 17.88 -0.09 -10.28
C ILE A 198 17.51 0.88 -9.17
N PHE A 199 17.87 0.58 -7.92
CA PHE A 199 17.62 1.45 -6.78
C PHE A 199 18.25 2.82 -6.98
N LYS A 200 19.51 2.91 -7.43
CA LYS A 200 20.17 4.19 -7.74
C LYS A 200 19.44 5.02 -8.80
N LYS A 201 18.69 4.41 -9.72
CA LYS A 201 17.86 5.12 -10.70
C LYS A 201 16.58 5.70 -10.07
N ILE A 202 15.96 4.97 -9.13
CA ILE A 202 14.63 5.33 -8.57
C ILE A 202 14.66 5.88 -7.15
N TRP A 203 15.83 5.98 -6.52
CA TRP A 203 16.01 6.28 -5.09
C TRP A 203 15.25 7.52 -4.63
N THR A 204 15.19 8.57 -5.44
CA THR A 204 14.48 9.81 -5.10
C THR A 204 12.98 9.55 -4.91
N LEU A 205 12.36 8.77 -5.79
CA LEU A 205 10.94 8.43 -5.70
C LEU A 205 10.67 7.39 -4.61
N ALA A 206 11.58 6.43 -4.43
CA ALA A 206 11.51 5.42 -3.39
C ALA A 206 11.56 6.05 -1.98
N LEU A 207 12.50 6.96 -1.74
CA LEU A 207 12.57 7.70 -0.48
C LEU A 207 11.38 8.66 -0.31
N SER A 208 10.92 9.27 -1.41
CA SER A 208 9.74 10.15 -1.39
C SER A 208 8.47 9.43 -0.96
N VAL A 209 8.19 8.22 -1.49
CA VAL A 209 7.03 7.43 -1.07
C VAL A 209 7.19 6.95 0.37
N CYS A 210 8.39 6.51 0.75
CA CYS A 210 8.69 6.11 2.12
C CYS A 210 8.37 7.23 3.10
N PHE A 211 8.90 8.43 2.85
CA PHE A 211 8.69 9.61 3.67
C PHE A 211 7.21 10.01 3.73
N THR A 212 6.50 9.95 2.60
CA THR A 212 5.06 10.23 2.50
C THR A 212 4.29 9.34 3.48
N PHE A 213 4.55 8.04 3.51
CA PHE A 213 3.88 7.12 4.44
C PHE A 213 4.40 7.23 5.88
N THR A 214 5.66 7.61 6.10
CA THR A 214 6.19 7.88 7.44
C THR A 214 5.45 9.04 8.11
N VAL A 215 5.28 10.16 7.40
CA VAL A 215 4.50 11.31 7.88
C VAL A 215 3.03 10.92 8.07
N THR A 216 2.46 10.16 7.11
CA THR A 216 1.06 9.75 7.17
C THR A 216 0.77 8.86 8.37
N ILE A 217 1.46 7.73 8.52
CA ILE A 217 1.24 6.77 9.62
C ILE A 217 1.73 7.32 10.96
N GLY A 218 2.74 8.18 10.96
CA GLY A 218 3.18 8.91 12.15
C GLY A 218 2.06 9.73 12.79
N THR A 219 1.15 10.27 11.98
CA THR A 219 0.08 11.18 12.44
C THR A 219 -1.29 10.49 12.47
N PHE A 220 -1.65 9.75 11.42
CA PHE A 220 -2.93 9.07 11.26
C PHE A 220 -2.76 7.54 11.30
N PRO A 221 -3.56 6.79 12.09
CA PRO A 221 -4.61 7.28 12.97
C PRO A 221 -4.11 7.69 14.38
N ALA A 222 -2.86 7.38 14.74
CA ALA A 222 -2.39 7.39 16.12
C ALA A 222 -2.59 8.71 16.91
N ILE A 223 -2.42 9.86 16.26
CA ILE A 223 -2.63 11.19 16.86
C ILE A 223 -4.02 11.70 16.47
N ALA A 224 -4.35 11.62 15.18
CA ALA A 224 -5.58 12.19 14.67
C ALA A 224 -6.86 11.59 15.29
N ALA A 225 -6.85 10.29 15.64
CA ALA A 225 -7.98 9.60 16.25
C ALA A 225 -8.19 9.96 17.73
N ASP A 226 -7.20 10.56 18.39
CA ASP A 226 -7.31 11.06 19.78
C ASP A 226 -7.88 12.50 19.83
N THR A 227 -8.23 13.09 18.67
CA THR A 227 -8.86 14.42 18.58
C THR A 227 -10.29 14.39 19.11
N ARG A 228 -10.66 15.39 19.91
CA ARG A 228 -12.02 15.57 20.42
C ARG A 228 -12.68 16.78 19.79
N SER A 229 -13.97 16.60 19.46
CA SER A 229 -14.79 17.70 18.97
C SER A 229 -15.02 18.71 20.10
N THR A 230 -15.05 19.98 19.73
CA THR A 230 -15.41 21.10 20.62
C THR A 230 -16.89 21.48 20.51
N LEU A 231 -17.56 20.99 19.47
CA LEU A 231 -18.95 21.27 19.15
C LEU A 231 -19.86 20.06 19.37
N ALA A 232 -19.33 18.99 19.98
CA ALA A 232 -20.07 17.75 20.13
C ALA A 232 -21.12 17.82 21.23
N ASP A 233 -22.36 17.55 20.82
CA ASP A 233 -23.37 16.96 21.68
C ASP A 233 -23.11 15.44 21.83
N SER A 234 -23.81 14.79 22.76
CA SER A 234 -23.60 13.37 23.12
C SER A 234 -23.62 12.40 21.94
N SER A 235 -24.36 12.70 20.86
CA SER A 235 -24.37 11.88 19.65
C SER A 235 -23.20 12.16 18.71
N TRP A 236 -22.75 13.41 18.57
CA TRP A 236 -21.67 13.76 17.64
C TRP A 236 -20.31 13.23 18.12
N ASP A 237 -20.10 13.13 19.43
CA ASP A 237 -18.89 12.52 20.01
C ASP A 237 -18.62 11.09 19.50
N LEU A 238 -19.69 10.31 19.25
CA LEU A 238 -19.58 8.95 18.73
C LEU A 238 -19.19 8.92 17.25
N TYR A 239 -19.64 9.91 16.47
CA TYR A 239 -19.46 9.95 15.01
C TYR A 239 -18.29 10.82 14.55
N PHE A 240 -17.78 11.72 15.40
CA PHE A 240 -16.76 12.70 15.03
C PHE A 240 -15.51 12.03 14.45
N ILE A 241 -14.96 11.00 15.10
CA ILE A 241 -13.77 10.28 14.63
C ILE A 241 -14.07 9.42 13.38
N PRO A 242 -15.10 8.56 13.37
CA PRO A 242 -15.47 7.81 12.16
C PRO A 242 -15.68 8.69 10.92
N VAL A 243 -16.32 9.86 11.07
CA VAL A 243 -16.66 10.77 9.97
C VAL A 243 -15.51 11.71 9.64
N SER A 244 -15.10 12.56 10.58
CA SER A 244 -14.16 13.66 10.35
C SER A 244 -12.71 13.20 10.27
N CYS A 245 -12.38 12.01 10.79
CA CYS A 245 -11.04 11.43 10.71
C CYS A 245 -11.00 10.29 9.69
N PHE A 246 -11.68 9.16 9.94
CA PHE A 246 -11.53 7.98 9.08
C PHE A 246 -12.17 8.13 7.69
N LEU A 247 -13.45 8.49 7.61
CA LEU A 247 -14.14 8.61 6.31
C LEU A 247 -13.53 9.73 5.47
N LEU A 248 -13.33 10.90 6.07
CA LEU A 248 -12.76 12.05 5.38
C LEU A 248 -11.34 11.76 4.87
N PHE A 249 -10.48 11.14 5.69
CA PHE A 249 -9.14 10.73 5.24
C PHE A 249 -9.25 9.79 4.03
N ASN A 250 -10.04 8.73 4.13
CA ASN A 250 -10.10 7.73 3.07
C ASN A 250 -10.72 8.27 1.78
N LEU A 251 -11.73 9.14 1.87
CA LEU A 251 -12.37 9.74 0.70
C LEU A 251 -11.42 10.70 -0.03
N CYS A 252 -10.71 11.55 0.71
CA CYS A 252 -9.73 12.47 0.15
C CYS A 252 -8.48 11.75 -0.39
N ASP A 253 -8.00 10.71 0.30
CA ASP A 253 -6.89 9.86 -0.16
C ASP A 253 -7.27 9.12 -1.46
N TRP A 254 -8.49 8.56 -1.52
CA TRP A 254 -9.02 7.95 -2.74
C TRP A 254 -9.16 8.96 -3.88
N GLY A 255 -9.66 10.17 -3.60
CA GLY A 255 -9.73 11.26 -4.57
C GLY A 255 -8.36 11.64 -5.13
N GLY A 256 -7.35 11.76 -4.26
CA GLY A 256 -5.97 12.03 -4.65
C GLY A 256 -5.37 10.90 -5.51
N ARG A 257 -5.56 9.63 -5.10
CA ARG A 257 -5.11 8.47 -5.88
C ARG A 257 -5.78 8.36 -7.24
N SER A 258 -7.07 8.67 -7.31
CA SER A 258 -7.82 8.59 -8.56
C SER A 258 -7.48 9.72 -9.52
N LEU A 259 -7.15 10.90 -9.00
CA LEU A 259 -6.76 12.04 -9.83
C LEU A 259 -5.51 11.75 -10.68
N THR A 260 -4.58 10.89 -10.22
CA THR A 260 -3.39 10.55 -11.01
C THR A 260 -3.71 9.78 -12.30
N ALA A 261 -4.94 9.29 -12.48
CA ALA A 261 -5.37 8.65 -13.72
C ALA A 261 -5.55 9.68 -14.85
N VAL A 262 -5.90 10.91 -14.49
CA VAL A 262 -6.25 11.99 -15.42
C VAL A 262 -5.18 13.08 -15.43
N CYS A 263 -4.60 13.39 -14.26
CA CYS A 263 -3.65 14.48 -14.07
C CYS A 263 -2.40 14.02 -13.32
N MET A 264 -1.29 13.91 -14.04
CA MET A 264 0.02 13.54 -13.51
C MET A 264 0.98 14.75 -13.43
N TRP A 265 0.57 15.81 -12.74
CA TRP A 265 1.42 16.98 -12.47
C TRP A 265 2.19 16.76 -11.14
N PRO A 266 3.47 17.19 -10.96
CA PRO A 266 4.30 18.07 -11.80
C PRO A 266 5.20 17.37 -12.84
N GLY A 267 4.92 16.10 -13.17
CA GLY A 267 5.74 15.28 -14.05
C GLY A 267 6.87 14.52 -13.33
N LYS A 268 7.41 13.48 -13.99
CA LYS A 268 8.34 12.51 -13.37
C LYS A 268 9.73 13.05 -13.03
N ASP A 269 10.19 14.04 -13.77
CA ASP A 269 11.56 14.61 -13.64
C ASP A 269 11.57 15.90 -12.79
N SER A 270 10.40 16.33 -12.31
CA SER A 270 10.26 17.60 -11.58
C SER A 270 10.70 17.49 -10.13
N ARG A 271 11.56 18.43 -9.70
CA ARG A 271 11.97 18.59 -8.30
C ARG A 271 10.85 19.08 -7.38
N ILE A 272 9.73 19.51 -7.96
CA ILE A 272 8.54 19.96 -7.21
C ILE A 272 7.92 18.80 -6.43
N LEU A 273 7.93 17.57 -6.97
CA LEU A 273 7.32 16.40 -6.30
C LEU A 273 7.98 16.11 -4.94
N PRO A 274 9.31 15.92 -4.83
CA PRO A 274 9.97 15.78 -3.53
C PRO A 274 9.75 16.99 -2.59
N ALA A 275 9.72 18.22 -3.14
CA ALA A 275 9.50 19.43 -2.33
C ALA A 275 8.09 19.46 -1.70
N LEU A 276 7.04 19.10 -2.45
CA LEU A 276 5.68 18.98 -1.93
C LEU A 276 5.57 17.89 -0.85
N ILE A 277 6.29 16.79 -1.03
CA ILE A 277 6.35 15.70 -0.05
C ILE A 277 7.02 16.15 1.25
N LEU A 278 8.13 16.89 1.18
CA LEU A 278 8.78 17.49 2.35
C LEU A 278 7.87 18.50 3.06
N CYS A 279 7.10 19.29 2.31
CA CYS A 279 6.15 20.25 2.87
C CYS A 279 5.08 19.58 3.75
N ARG A 280 4.75 18.30 3.53
CA ARG A 280 3.79 17.56 4.37
C ARG A 280 4.19 17.48 5.84
N VAL A 281 5.48 17.64 6.18
CA VAL A 281 5.94 17.67 7.57
C VAL A 281 5.25 18.76 8.37
N VAL A 282 4.90 19.89 7.74
CA VAL A 282 4.20 21.01 8.40
C VAL A 282 2.84 20.58 8.95
N LEU A 283 2.20 19.57 8.35
CA LEU A 283 0.91 19.07 8.83
C LEU A 283 1.03 18.31 10.17
N VAL A 284 2.19 17.74 10.49
CA VAL A 284 2.41 17.00 11.76
C VAL A 284 2.19 17.90 12.99
N PRO A 285 2.92 19.02 13.16
CA PRO A 285 2.69 19.90 14.31
C PRO A 285 1.31 20.54 14.28
N LEU A 286 0.72 20.79 13.09
CA LEU A 286 -0.64 21.31 12.98
C LEU A 286 -1.67 20.35 13.61
N PHE A 287 -1.56 19.04 13.37
CA PHE A 287 -2.40 18.03 14.03
C PHE A 287 -2.12 17.90 15.53
N MET A 288 -0.85 17.95 15.94
CA MET A 288 -0.49 17.90 17.38
C MET A 288 -1.08 19.09 18.16
N MET A 289 -1.24 20.25 17.50
CA MET A 289 -1.84 21.46 18.06
C MET A 289 -3.37 21.53 17.95
N CYS A 290 -4.03 20.56 17.29
CA CYS A 290 -5.49 20.38 17.37
C CYS A 290 -5.90 19.88 18.76
N ASN A 291 -7.22 19.78 19.03
CA ASN A 291 -7.77 19.33 20.32
C ASN A 291 -7.61 17.82 20.59
N VAL A 292 -6.37 17.32 20.58
CA VAL A 292 -6.00 15.94 20.94
C VAL A 292 -6.05 15.74 22.46
N GLN A 293 -6.68 14.66 22.93
CA GLN A 293 -6.88 14.35 24.36
C GLN A 293 -6.68 12.84 24.65
N PRO A 294 -6.03 12.46 25.77
CA PRO A 294 -5.39 13.32 26.76
C PRO A 294 -4.07 13.92 26.24
N ARG A 295 -3.65 15.06 26.80
CA ARG A 295 -2.39 15.74 26.47
C ARG A 295 -1.57 16.06 27.70
N LEU A 296 -0.25 16.17 27.55
CA LEU A 296 0.69 16.41 28.64
C LEU A 296 1.47 17.71 28.47
N HIS A 297 2.00 18.00 27.28
CA HIS A 297 3.01 19.06 27.12
C HIS A 297 2.58 20.21 26.20
N LEU A 298 1.80 19.92 25.15
CA LEU A 298 1.51 20.91 24.10
C LEU A 298 0.19 21.67 24.33
N PRO A 299 0.13 22.99 24.08
CA PRO A 299 -1.11 23.74 24.12
C PRO A 299 -2.03 23.40 22.93
N VAL A 300 -3.34 23.57 23.10
CA VAL A 300 -4.28 23.54 21.98
C VAL A 300 -4.26 24.93 21.34
N PHE A 301 -3.92 25.00 20.05
CA PHE A 301 -4.01 26.26 19.30
C PHE A 301 -5.25 26.25 18.39
N PHE A 302 -5.55 25.09 17.79
CA PHE A 302 -6.68 24.90 16.90
C PHE A 302 -7.83 24.21 17.63
N TYR A 303 -8.67 25.00 18.29
CA TYR A 303 -9.83 24.50 19.04
C TYR A 303 -10.97 24.06 18.11
N HIS A 304 -11.33 24.88 17.13
CA HIS A 304 -12.50 24.64 16.28
C HIS A 304 -12.29 23.44 15.34
N ASP A 305 -13.27 22.52 15.32
CA ASP A 305 -13.26 21.28 14.52
C ASP A 305 -12.97 21.51 13.03
N GLY A 306 -13.40 22.64 12.49
CA GLY A 306 -13.13 23.04 11.11
C GLY A 306 -11.65 23.08 10.74
N PHE A 307 -10.74 23.44 11.67
CA PHE A 307 -9.30 23.39 11.41
C PHE A 307 -8.82 21.96 11.21
N PHE A 308 -9.24 21.05 12.09
CA PHE A 308 -8.91 19.63 11.98
C PHE A 308 -9.41 19.03 10.66
N ILE A 309 -10.65 19.36 10.26
CA ILE A 309 -11.24 18.91 8.99
C ILE A 309 -10.44 19.42 7.78
N VAL A 310 -10.08 20.71 7.75
CA VAL A 310 -9.27 21.29 6.66
C VAL A 310 -7.89 20.64 6.59
N PHE A 311 -7.22 20.44 7.74
CA PHE A 311 -5.94 19.75 7.79
C PHE A 311 -6.06 18.30 7.31
N MET A 312 -7.14 17.60 7.68
CA MET A 312 -7.41 16.23 7.25
C MET A 312 -7.58 16.12 5.74
N ILE A 313 -8.34 17.03 5.12
CA ILE A 313 -8.53 17.08 3.66
C ILE A 313 -7.18 17.26 2.96
N LEU A 314 -6.40 18.27 3.36
CA LEU A 314 -5.10 18.55 2.77
C LEU A 314 -4.12 17.39 2.96
N PHE A 315 -4.10 16.81 4.16
CA PHE A 315 -3.21 15.72 4.53
C PHE A 315 -3.49 14.44 3.77
N ALA A 316 -4.76 14.07 3.66
CA ALA A 316 -5.21 12.86 2.98
C ALA A 316 -5.10 12.99 1.47
N PHE A 317 -5.55 14.11 0.89
CA PHE A 317 -5.46 14.32 -0.54
C PHE A 317 -4.00 14.36 -1.02
N SER A 318 -3.13 15.07 -0.29
CA SER A 318 -1.70 15.08 -0.59
C SER A 318 -1.05 13.70 -0.43
N ASN A 319 -1.48 12.89 0.55
CA ASN A 319 -1.02 11.51 0.68
C ASN A 319 -1.33 10.72 -0.59
N GLY A 320 -2.60 10.69 -0.97
CA GLY A 320 -3.08 9.85 -2.07
C GLY A 320 -2.47 10.25 -3.40
N TYR A 321 -2.44 11.55 -3.68
CA TYR A 321 -1.90 12.09 -4.92
C TYR A 321 -0.38 11.86 -5.04
N LEU A 322 0.39 12.31 -4.04
CA LEU A 322 1.86 12.28 -4.13
C LEU A 322 2.42 10.85 -4.02
N ALA A 323 1.82 9.98 -3.20
CA ALA A 323 2.19 8.57 -3.14
C ALA A 323 1.91 7.88 -4.48
N SER A 324 0.76 8.15 -5.10
CA SER A 324 0.40 7.55 -6.40
C SER A 324 1.34 7.99 -7.51
N LEU A 325 1.72 9.27 -7.55
CA LEU A 325 2.74 9.74 -8.50
C LEU A 325 4.07 9.03 -8.33
N CYS A 326 4.55 8.86 -7.09
CA CYS A 326 5.80 8.13 -6.83
C CYS A 326 5.71 6.68 -7.35
N MET A 327 4.64 5.96 -7.02
CA MET A 327 4.44 4.57 -7.46
C MET A 327 4.26 4.44 -8.97
N CYS A 328 3.65 5.43 -9.64
CA CYS A 328 3.50 5.44 -11.10
C CYS A 328 4.81 5.76 -11.82
N TYR A 329 5.60 6.71 -11.30
CA TYR A 329 6.84 7.15 -11.93
C TYR A 329 8.04 6.24 -11.66
N GLY A 330 8.08 5.55 -10.51
CA GLY A 330 9.21 4.71 -10.12
C GLY A 330 9.61 3.70 -11.21
N PRO A 331 8.70 2.78 -11.61
CA PRO A 331 8.98 1.81 -12.67
C PRO A 331 9.21 2.40 -14.07
N LYS A 332 8.93 3.69 -14.26
CA LYS A 332 9.09 4.39 -15.55
C LYS A 332 10.40 5.15 -15.69
N ASN A 333 11.19 5.18 -14.62
CA ASN A 333 12.55 5.75 -14.64
C ASN A 333 13.63 4.68 -14.87
N VAL A 334 13.24 3.46 -15.25
CA VAL A 334 14.14 2.33 -15.51
C VAL A 334 13.80 1.69 -16.86
N LEU A 335 14.66 0.79 -17.33
CA LEU A 335 14.42 0.07 -18.59
C LEU A 335 13.22 -0.90 -18.44
N PRO A 336 12.50 -1.24 -19.52
CA PRO A 336 11.32 -2.12 -19.44
C PRO A 336 11.57 -3.46 -18.73
N HIS A 337 12.73 -4.09 -18.96
CA HIS A 337 13.11 -5.35 -18.31
C HIS A 337 13.44 -5.19 -16.81
N GLU A 338 13.76 -3.97 -16.36
CA GLU A 338 14.02 -3.64 -14.94
C GLU A 338 12.74 -3.18 -14.21
N ALA A 339 11.65 -2.91 -14.94
CA ALA A 339 10.46 -2.25 -14.41
C ALA A 339 9.69 -3.08 -13.38
N GLU A 340 9.66 -4.41 -13.51
CA GLU A 340 9.08 -5.30 -12.50
C GLU A 340 9.82 -5.16 -11.17
N THR A 341 11.15 -5.26 -11.21
CA THR A 341 12.01 -5.14 -10.02
C THR A 341 11.91 -3.74 -9.42
N ALA A 342 11.87 -2.69 -10.23
CA ALA A 342 11.66 -1.32 -9.74
C ALA A 342 10.30 -1.18 -9.03
N GLY A 343 9.23 -1.77 -9.56
CA GLY A 343 7.92 -1.81 -8.90
C GLY A 343 7.95 -2.52 -7.55
N ALA A 344 8.67 -3.65 -7.46
CA ALA A 344 8.86 -4.37 -6.20
C ALA A 344 9.66 -3.54 -5.17
N ILE A 345 10.75 -2.88 -5.57
CA ILE A 345 11.53 -1.99 -4.72
C ILE A 345 10.67 -0.82 -4.21
N MET A 346 9.84 -0.22 -5.07
CA MET A 346 8.91 0.84 -4.68
C MET A 346 7.91 0.36 -3.62
N ALA A 347 7.37 -0.85 -3.78
CA ALA A 347 6.48 -1.47 -2.78
C ALA A 347 7.19 -1.71 -1.44
N PHE A 348 8.45 -2.15 -1.46
CA PHE A 348 9.26 -2.27 -0.24
C PHE A 348 9.44 -0.93 0.48
N PHE A 349 9.80 0.14 -0.25
CA PHE A 349 9.98 1.46 0.37
C PHE A 349 8.67 2.05 0.89
N LEU A 350 7.54 1.74 0.25
CA LEU A 350 6.22 2.05 0.79
C LEU A 350 6.00 1.34 2.14
N SER A 351 6.27 0.04 2.22
CA SER A 351 6.15 -0.74 3.47
C SER A 351 7.13 -0.28 4.55
N LEU A 352 8.36 0.12 4.17
CA LEU A 352 9.31 0.75 5.07
C LEU A 352 8.75 2.07 5.63
N GLY A 353 8.14 2.89 4.79
CA GLY A 353 7.47 4.12 5.20
C GLY A 353 6.37 3.89 6.24
N LEU A 354 5.55 2.86 6.04
CA LEU A 354 4.51 2.46 7.01
C LEU A 354 5.13 2.04 8.36
N ALA A 355 6.19 1.23 8.34
CA ALA A 355 6.86 0.76 9.54
C ALA A 355 7.56 1.89 10.31
N LEU A 356 8.27 2.78 9.61
CA LEU A 356 8.90 3.96 10.20
C LEU A 356 7.86 4.93 10.76
N GLY A 357 6.75 5.15 10.06
CA GLY A 357 5.64 5.96 10.54
C GLY A 357 5.01 5.38 11.80
N ALA A 358 4.81 4.06 11.85
CA ALA A 358 4.31 3.40 13.05
C ALA A 358 5.27 3.60 14.24
N ALA A 359 6.58 3.46 14.04
CA ALA A 359 7.59 3.73 15.07
C ALA A 359 7.56 5.21 15.52
N LEU A 360 7.51 6.15 14.57
CA LEU A 360 7.45 7.59 14.83
C LEU A 360 6.17 7.98 15.59
N SER A 361 5.05 7.31 15.31
CA SER A 361 3.76 7.60 15.97
C SER A 361 3.81 7.42 17.49
N PHE A 362 4.61 6.46 17.98
CA PHE A 362 4.82 6.27 19.41
C PHE A 362 5.54 7.47 20.04
N LEU A 363 6.56 8.00 19.36
CA LEU A 363 7.29 9.18 19.82
C LEU A 363 6.40 10.41 19.81
N LEU A 364 5.69 10.65 18.70
CA LEU A 364 4.84 11.83 18.56
C LEU A 364 3.69 11.81 19.57
N ARG A 365 3.09 10.64 19.84
CA ARG A 365 2.05 10.49 20.86
C ARG A 365 2.56 10.75 22.27
N ALA A 366 3.83 10.49 22.56
CA ALA A 366 4.43 10.81 23.85
C ALA A 366 4.73 12.32 24.02
N LEU A 367 4.85 13.06 22.91
CA LEU A 367 5.10 14.51 22.92
C LEU A 367 3.84 15.35 23.09
N VAL A 368 2.69 14.88 22.58
CA VAL A 368 1.37 15.50 22.81
C VAL A 368 0.96 15.31 24.26
#